data_AF-A0A662U8S3-F1
#
_entry.id   AF-A0A662U8S3-F1
#
_cell.length_a   1.000
_cell.length_b   1.000
_cell.length_c   1.000
_cell.angle_alpha   90.00
_cell.angle_beta   90.00
_cell.angle_gamma   90.00
#
_symmetry.space_group_name_H-M   'P 1'
#
loop_
_entity.id
_entity.type
_entity.pdbx_description
1 polymer ?
#
loop_
_entity_poly.entity_id
_entity_poly.type
_entity_poly.pdbx_seq_one_letter_code
_entity_poly.pdbx_strand_id
1 'polypeptide(L)'
;HDVCEKDREECINGKQIAKHLSDDWEYWHDVTTNLSKVKELAKQFLSEGLLTKEQYDLIVKRADKLLEMIEKEPKSRYWLKRALYEREKQEELRAGKPS
;
A
#
# COMPACT_ATOMS: atom_id res chain seq x y z
N HIS A 1 -1.82 -15.65 -8.62
CA HIS A 1 -0.77 -14.77 -9.14
C HIS A 1 0.20 -14.31 -8.06
N ASP A 2 1.52 -14.32 -8.32
CA ASP A 2 2.57 -13.70 -7.47
C ASP A 2 2.78 -12.21 -7.85
N VAL A 3 3.56 -11.44 -7.09
CA VAL A 3 3.95 -10.05 -7.44
C VAL A 3 5.34 -10.06 -8.08
N CYS A 4 5.50 -9.52 -9.28
CA CYS A 4 6.70 -9.63 -10.09
C CYS A 4 7.10 -8.26 -10.68
N GLU A 5 8.35 -8.12 -11.14
CA GLU A 5 8.85 -6.86 -11.71
C GLU A 5 8.42 -6.61 -13.17
N LYS A 6 7.92 -7.64 -13.86
CA LYS A 6 7.55 -7.61 -15.28
C LYS A 6 6.26 -8.38 -15.47
N ASP A 7 5.51 -8.04 -16.51
CA ASP A 7 4.36 -8.79 -16.95
C ASP A 7 4.78 -10.20 -17.36
N ARG A 8 4.20 -11.19 -16.69
CA ARG A 8 4.34 -12.62 -16.98
C ARG A 8 3.02 -13.30 -16.63
N GLU A 9 2.80 -14.45 -17.24
CA GLU A 9 1.70 -15.34 -16.84
C GLU A 9 1.77 -15.61 -15.33
N GLU A 10 0.62 -15.59 -14.65
CA GLU A 10 0.52 -15.77 -13.21
C GLU A 10 1.25 -14.72 -12.32
N CYS A 11 1.57 -13.53 -12.85
CA CYS A 11 2.25 -12.45 -12.12
C CYS A 11 1.51 -11.11 -12.23
N ILE A 12 1.38 -10.40 -11.10
CA ILE A 12 1.03 -8.99 -11.02
C ILE A 12 2.30 -8.16 -11.21
N ASN A 13 2.32 -7.23 -12.16
CA ASN A 13 3.46 -6.35 -12.38
C ASN A 13 3.53 -5.22 -11.32
N GLY A 14 4.19 -5.53 -10.20
CA GLY A 14 4.36 -4.61 -9.08
C GLY A 14 5.18 -3.38 -9.43
N LYS A 15 6.08 -3.44 -10.42
CA LYS A 15 6.89 -2.30 -10.85
C LYS A 15 6.05 -1.27 -11.58
N GLN A 16 5.18 -1.71 -12.48
CA GLN A 16 4.25 -0.81 -13.15
C GLN A 16 3.30 -0.15 -12.15
N ILE A 17 2.77 -0.90 -11.18
CA ILE A 17 1.94 -0.35 -10.11
C ILE A 17 2.72 0.69 -9.31
N ALA A 18 3.93 0.36 -8.83
CA ALA A 18 4.77 1.26 -8.05
C ALA A 18 5.05 2.58 -8.78
N LYS A 19 5.35 2.51 -10.09
CA LYS A 19 5.56 3.69 -10.94
C LYS A 19 4.31 4.57 -11.07
N HIS A 20 3.12 4.00 -11.16
CA HIS A 20 1.90 4.82 -11.22
C HIS A 20 1.64 5.52 -9.88
N LEU A 21 1.82 4.79 -8.78
CA LEU A 21 1.61 5.32 -7.43
C LEU A 21 2.69 6.32 -7.01
N SER A 22 3.89 6.27 -7.59
CA SER A 22 4.94 7.24 -7.29
C SER A 22 4.65 8.65 -7.81
N ASP A 23 3.73 8.78 -8.76
CA ASP A 23 3.33 10.06 -9.34
C ASP A 23 2.04 10.62 -8.72
N ASP A 24 1.22 9.79 -8.07
CA ASP A 24 -0.10 10.14 -7.53
C ASP A 24 -0.19 9.82 -6.03
N TRP A 25 -0.20 10.86 -5.20
CA TRP A 25 -0.27 10.71 -3.75
C TRP A 25 -1.61 10.14 -3.26
N GLU A 26 -2.73 10.54 -3.87
CA GLU A 26 -4.06 10.12 -3.43
C GLU A 26 -4.26 8.65 -3.74
N TYR A 27 -3.85 8.23 -4.95
CA TYR A 27 -3.91 6.83 -5.31
C TYR A 27 -2.94 5.97 -4.49
N TRP A 28 -1.72 6.47 -4.24
CA TRP A 28 -0.76 5.81 -3.34
C TRP A 28 -1.36 5.61 -1.94
N HIS A 29 -1.98 6.65 -1.37
CA HIS A 29 -2.57 6.61 -0.04
C HIS A 29 -3.68 5.56 0.05
N ASP A 30 -4.58 5.54 -0.93
CA ASP A 30 -5.70 4.60 -0.94
C ASP A 30 -5.22 3.15 -1.11
N VAL A 31 -4.28 2.90 -2.02
CA VAL A 31 -3.74 1.56 -2.25
C VAL A 31 -2.99 1.04 -1.02
N THR A 32 -2.09 1.83 -0.44
CA THR A 32 -1.30 1.41 0.73
C THR A 32 -2.17 1.21 1.98
N THR A 33 -3.18 2.07 2.17
CA THR A 33 -4.19 1.91 3.22
C THR A 33 -4.99 0.62 3.03
N ASN A 34 -5.45 0.33 1.82
CA ASN A 34 -6.22 -0.87 1.55
C ASN A 34 -5.37 -2.15 1.65
N LEU A 35 -4.11 -2.13 1.22
CA LEU A 35 -3.19 -3.26 1.43
C LEU A 35 -2.95 -3.54 2.92
N SER A 36 -2.87 -2.49 3.74
CA SER A 36 -2.79 -2.64 5.20
C SER A 36 -4.04 -3.30 5.77
N LYS A 37 -5.24 -2.85 5.36
CA LYS A 37 -6.52 -3.46 5.76
C LYS A 37 -6.63 -4.92 5.31
N VAL A 38 -6.16 -5.26 4.12
CA VAL A 38 -6.14 -6.66 3.64
C VAL A 38 -5.34 -7.55 4.60
N LYS A 39 -4.19 -7.08 5.10
CA LYS A 39 -3.39 -7.82 6.07
C LYS A 39 -4.12 -7.99 7.41
N GLU A 40 -4.81 -6.96 7.88
CA GLU A 40 -5.61 -7.01 9.10
C GLU A 40 -6.78 -7.99 8.97
N LEU A 41 -7.53 -7.93 7.87
CA LEU A 41 -8.61 -8.86 7.57
C LEU A 41 -8.11 -10.31 7.44
N ALA A 42 -6.98 -10.52 6.76
CA ALA A 42 -6.38 -11.85 6.67
C ALA A 42 -6.01 -12.40 8.06
N LYS A 43 -5.51 -11.55 8.96
CA LYS A 43 -5.21 -11.93 10.34
C LYS A 43 -6.49 -12.28 11.12
N GLN A 44 -7.55 -11.52 10.95
CA GLN A 44 -8.86 -11.81 11.52
C GLN A 44 -9.38 -13.15 11.02
N PHE A 45 -9.39 -13.39 9.71
CA PHE A 45 -9.85 -14.65 9.12
C PHE A 45 -9.03 -15.87 9.55
N LEU A 46 -7.71 -15.72 9.74
CA LEU A 46 -6.90 -16.76 10.36
C LEU A 46 -7.38 -17.07 11.77
N SER A 47 -7.65 -16.05 12.59
CA SER A 47 -8.11 -16.24 13.97
C SER A 47 -9.50 -16.86 14.07
N GLU A 48 -10.35 -16.63 13.08
CA GLU A 48 -11.70 -17.21 12.97
C GLU A 48 -11.69 -18.61 12.33
N GLY A 49 -10.54 -19.13 11.90
CA GLY A 49 -10.42 -20.42 11.23
C GLY A 49 -10.92 -20.44 9.78
N LEU A 50 -11.15 -19.25 9.19
CA LEU A 50 -11.60 -19.10 7.79
C LEU A 50 -10.43 -19.18 6.79
N LEU A 51 -9.20 -19.00 7.24
CA LEU A 51 -7.98 -19.21 6.46
C LEU A 51 -7.06 -20.21 7.14
N THR A 52 -6.36 -21.02 6.35
CA THR A 52 -5.21 -21.77 6.85
C THR A 52 -4.02 -20.83 7.10
N LYS A 53 -3.04 -21.30 7.88
CA LYS A 53 -1.82 -20.55 8.14
C LYS A 53 -1.06 -20.25 6.83
N GLU A 54 -1.02 -21.22 5.92
CA GLU A 54 -0.36 -21.09 4.62
C GLU A 54 -1.04 -20.04 3.73
N GLN A 55 -2.37 -19.99 3.73
CA GLN A 55 -3.12 -18.98 2.97
C GLN A 55 -2.87 -17.57 3.53
N TYR A 56 -2.92 -17.43 4.86
CA TYR A 56 -2.60 -16.17 5.54
C TYR A 56 -1.18 -15.70 5.21
N ASP A 57 -0.18 -16.58 5.38
CA ASP A 57 1.22 -16.24 5.14
C ASP A 57 1.46 -15.85 3.66
N LEU A 58 0.77 -16.52 2.72
CA LEU A 58 0.85 -16.17 1.31
C LEU A 58 0.27 -14.78 0.99
N ILE A 59 -0.88 -14.44 1.59
CA ILE A 59 -1.51 -13.13 1.42
C ILE A 59 -0.59 -12.03 1.97
N VAL A 60 -0.11 -12.19 3.21
CA VAL A 60 0.77 -11.21 3.88
C VAL A 60 2.05 -11.03 3.08
N LYS A 61 2.71 -12.13 2.68
CA LYS A 61 3.93 -12.08 1.88
C LYS A 61 3.76 -11.29 0.58
N ARG A 62 2.64 -11.47 -0.13
CA ARG A 62 2.38 -10.77 -1.39
C ARG A 62 2.05 -9.30 -1.18
N ALA A 63 1.26 -8.98 -0.15
CA ALA A 63 0.94 -7.60 0.21
C ALA A 63 2.22 -6.84 0.60
N ASP A 64 3.07 -7.45 1.44
CA ASP A 64 4.34 -6.87 1.86
C ASP A 64 5.30 -6.66 0.70
N LYS A 65 5.41 -7.65 -0.21
CA LYS A 65 6.23 -7.52 -1.42
C LYS A 65 5.79 -6.34 -2.29
N LEU A 66 4.48 -6.15 -2.47
CA LEU A 66 3.97 -5.02 -3.26
C LEU A 66 4.20 -3.68 -2.54
N LEU A 67 3.93 -3.60 -1.23
CA LEU A 67 4.21 -2.42 -0.43
C LEU A 67 5.69 -2.03 -0.49
N GLU A 68 6.60 -2.99 -0.36
CA GLU A 68 8.04 -2.76 -0.46
C GLU A 68 8.44 -2.18 -1.83
N MET A 69 7.86 -2.70 -2.93
CA MET A 69 8.09 -2.16 -4.27
C MET A 69 7.57 -0.72 -4.40
N ILE A 70 6.36 -0.45 -3.88
CA ILE A 70 5.75 0.89 -3.90
C ILE A 70 6.60 1.88 -3.12
N GLU A 71 7.07 1.52 -1.92
CA GLU A 71 7.86 2.41 -1.07
C GLU A 71 9.24 2.71 -1.66
N LYS A 72 9.89 1.72 -2.29
CA LYS A 72 11.20 1.89 -2.94
C LYS A 72 11.17 2.74 -4.20
N GLU A 73 10.03 2.86 -4.88
CA GLU A 73 9.94 3.65 -6.11
C GLU A 73 10.10 5.16 -5.81
N PRO A 74 11.04 5.88 -6.48
CA PRO A 74 11.25 7.30 -6.24
C PRO A 74 9.99 8.13 -6.48
N LYS A 75 9.59 8.93 -5.48
CA LYS A 75 8.36 9.74 -5.55
C LYS A 75 8.57 11.01 -6.35
N SER A 76 7.56 11.38 -7.13
CA SER A 76 7.57 12.59 -7.94
C SER A 76 7.55 13.85 -7.06
N ARG A 77 7.95 14.99 -7.64
CA ARG A 77 7.82 16.29 -6.96
C ARG A 77 6.37 16.64 -6.64
N TYR A 78 5.42 16.19 -7.47
CA TYR A 78 3.99 16.40 -7.22
C TYR A 78 3.53 15.60 -6.01
N TRP A 79 3.88 14.32 -5.96
CA TRP A 79 3.62 13.44 -4.83
C TRP A 79 4.17 14.02 -3.52
N LEU A 80 5.45 14.46 -3.53
CA LEU A 80 6.11 15.01 -2.33
C LEU A 80 5.44 16.30 -1.82
N LYS A 81 5.00 17.18 -2.71
CA LYS A 81 4.26 18.39 -2.34
C LYS A 81 2.92 18.06 -1.69
N ARG A 82 2.18 17.10 -2.25
CA ARG A 82 0.90 16.66 -1.67
C ARG A 82 1.09 15.98 -0.32
N ALA A 83 2.10 15.13 -0.19
CA ALA A 83 2.46 14.50 1.09
C ALA A 83 2.78 15.52 2.18
N LEU A 84 3.51 16.58 1.84
CA LEU A 84 3.80 17.68 2.76
C LEU A 84 2.51 18.39 3.19
N TYR A 85 1.67 18.78 2.23
CA TYR A 85 0.39 19.45 2.49
C TYR A 85 -0.51 18.61 3.41
N GLU A 86 -0.63 17.31 3.15
CA GLU A 86 -1.47 16.43 3.97
C GLU A 86 -0.90 16.25 5.38
N ARG A 87 0.42 16.21 5.54
CA ARG A 87 1.06 16.20 6.86
C ARG A 87 0.77 17.46 7.66
N GLU A 88 0.95 18.63 7.05
CA GLU A 88 0.69 19.93 7.69
C GLU A 88 -0.78 20.05 8.12
N LYS A 89 -1.71 19.67 7.24
CA LYS A 89 -3.14 19.63 7.53
C LYS A 89 -3.47 18.71 8.73
N GLN A 90 -2.84 17.53 8.81
CA GLN A 90 -3.04 16.62 9.95
C GLN A 90 -2.48 17.19 11.25
N GLU A 91 -1.36 17.92 11.20
CA GLU A 91 -0.79 18.58 12.37
C GLU A 91 -1.66 19.73 12.87
N GLU A 92 -2.25 20.52 11.97
CA GLU A 92 -3.20 21.59 12.31
C GLU A 92 -4.46 21.06 12.98
N LEU A 93 -5.04 19.99 12.43
CA LEU A 93 -6.19 19.29 13.03
C LEU A 93 -5.85 18.78 14.44
N ARG A 94 -4.67 18.20 14.65
CA ARG A 94 -4.20 17.74 15.96
C ARG A 94 -3.95 18.89 16.94
N ALA A 95 -3.52 20.04 16.44
CA ALA A 95 -3.29 21.25 17.24
C ALA A 95 -4.59 22.02 17.57
N GLY A 96 -5.76 21.55 17.10
CA GLY A 96 -7.04 22.21 17.33
C GLY A 96 -7.17 23.56 16.61
N LYS A 97 -6.35 23.82 15.58
CA LYS A 97 -6.47 25.02 14.76
C LYS A 97 -7.55 24.78 13.69
N PRO A 98 -8.50 25.72 13.51
CA PRO A 98 -9.51 25.56 12.46
C PRO A 98 -8.87 25.69 11.07
N SER A 99 -9.37 24.85 10.15
CA SER A 99 -9.03 24.83 8.71
C SER A 99 -9.49 26.08 7.98
#